data_AF-A0A957CTJ8-F1
#
_entry.id   AF-A0A957CTJ8-F1
#
_cell.length_a   1.000
_cell.length_b   1.000
_cell.length_c   1.000
_cell.angle_alpha   90.00
_cell.angle_beta   90.00
_cell.angle_gamma   90.00
#
_symmetry.space_group_name_H-M   'P 1'
#
loop_
_entity.id
_entity.type
_entity.pdbx_description
1 polymer ?
#
loop_
_entity_poly.entity_id
_entity_poly.type
_entity_poly.pdbx_seq_one_letter_code
_entity_poly.pdbx_strand_id
1 'polypeptide(L)'
;LYHAAETLGITREEMMDAFLTGKAKYSSIFNYPSLTWADVGMIGWLVDGAAIRNQTMLAQCSYGPYSRAMVRICAEETFHHKQGKEMVLKYAHGTPQQQEMAQDALNRYWWPSLMMLGPHDSDSPNTPQLVRWGIKTKTNDEVRQEFIAETAPELIAGGLNIPDPDLRYDDSTDTWHHGPINWDEFWQVVRGNGPCNAER
;
A
#
# COMPACT_ATOMS: atom_id res chain seq x y z
N LEU A 1 2.02 -15.82 -7.39
CA LEU A 1 3.02 -15.62 -6.31
C LEU A 1 3.56 -16.95 -5.78
N TYR A 2 2.74 -17.86 -5.22
CA TYR A 2 3.22 -19.17 -4.74
C TYR A 2 4.08 -19.93 -5.76
N HIS A 3 3.63 -20.06 -7.02
CA HIS A 3 4.44 -20.70 -8.07
C HIS A 3 5.81 -20.06 -8.32
N ALA A 4 5.96 -18.74 -8.13
CA ALA A 4 7.27 -18.07 -8.27
C ALA A 4 8.16 -18.33 -7.05
N ALA A 5 7.59 -18.59 -5.88
CA ALA A 5 8.35 -19.01 -4.71
C ALA A 5 8.71 -20.50 -4.77
N GLU A 6 7.85 -21.35 -5.33
CA GLU A 6 8.12 -22.78 -5.53
C GLU A 6 9.36 -23.03 -6.41
N THR A 7 9.69 -22.11 -7.32
CA THR A 7 10.94 -22.19 -8.10
C THR A 7 12.21 -21.95 -7.27
N LEU A 8 12.09 -21.55 -6.00
CA LEU A 8 13.18 -21.45 -5.02
C LEU A 8 13.26 -22.67 -4.08
N GLY A 9 12.38 -23.67 -4.27
CA GLY A 9 12.45 -24.96 -3.56
C GLY A 9 11.59 -25.08 -2.30
N ILE A 10 10.80 -24.06 -1.95
CA ILE A 10 9.80 -24.12 -0.86
C ILE A 10 8.43 -24.52 -1.41
N THR A 11 7.65 -25.34 -0.70
CA THR A 11 6.30 -25.71 -1.16
C THR A 11 5.25 -24.68 -0.75
N ARG A 12 4.11 -24.68 -1.46
CA ARG A 12 2.94 -23.89 -1.06
C ARG A 12 2.46 -24.26 0.34
N GLU A 13 2.45 -25.53 0.69
CA GLU A 13 2.03 -26.01 2.01
C GLU A 13 2.93 -25.46 3.12
N GLU A 14 4.25 -25.45 2.91
CA GLU A 14 5.21 -24.87 3.86
C GLU A 14 5.00 -23.36 4.05
N MET A 15 4.75 -22.63 2.97
CA MET A 15 4.43 -21.20 3.04
C MET A 15 3.11 -20.94 3.77
N MET A 16 2.08 -21.76 3.52
CA MET A 16 0.80 -21.66 4.21
C MET A 16 0.93 -21.99 5.70
N ASP A 17 1.69 -23.02 6.08
CA ASP A 17 1.96 -23.32 7.49
C ASP A 17 2.71 -22.16 8.17
N ALA A 18 3.73 -21.61 7.51
CA ALA A 18 4.45 -20.45 8.04
C ALA A 18 3.53 -19.24 8.24
N PHE A 19 2.59 -19.00 7.31
CA PHE A 19 1.59 -17.94 7.44
C PHE A 19 0.64 -18.20 8.62
N LEU A 20 0.02 -19.38 8.67
CA LEU A 20 -0.98 -19.74 9.71
C LEU A 20 -0.37 -19.84 11.12
N THR A 21 0.91 -20.18 11.24
CA THR A 21 1.63 -20.22 12.51
C THR A 21 2.28 -18.88 12.89
N GLY A 22 2.09 -17.83 12.08
CA GLY A 22 2.64 -16.49 12.34
C GLY A 22 4.16 -16.36 12.13
N LYS A 23 4.82 -17.38 11.56
CA LYS A 23 6.25 -17.34 11.20
C LYS A 23 6.51 -16.45 9.99
N ALA A 24 5.59 -16.43 9.03
CA ALA A 24 5.60 -15.54 7.87
C ALA A 24 4.57 -14.43 8.04
N LYS A 25 4.90 -13.23 7.57
CA LYS A 25 4.02 -12.05 7.63
C LYS A 25 3.21 -11.92 6.35
N TYR A 26 2.14 -11.13 6.43
CA TYR A 26 1.38 -10.58 5.31
C TYR A 26 1.36 -9.05 5.40
N SER A 27 0.82 -8.37 4.39
CA SER A 27 0.77 -6.90 4.36
C SER A 27 0.01 -6.35 5.56
N SER A 28 0.57 -5.31 6.20
CA SER A 28 -0.02 -4.67 7.39
C SER A 28 -1.43 -4.14 7.14
N ILE A 29 -1.71 -3.69 5.91
CA ILE A 29 -2.98 -3.06 5.52
C ILE A 29 -4.20 -3.96 5.71
N PHE A 30 -4.04 -5.28 5.64
CA PHE A 30 -5.18 -6.22 5.76
C PHE A 30 -5.67 -6.40 7.20
N ASN A 31 -5.02 -5.74 8.16
CA ASN A 31 -5.42 -5.71 9.57
C ASN A 31 -6.32 -4.53 9.93
N TYR A 32 -6.73 -3.73 8.94
CA TYR A 32 -7.70 -2.64 9.12
C TYR A 32 -9.08 -3.09 8.62
N PRO A 33 -10.17 -2.78 9.36
CA PRO A 33 -11.50 -3.27 9.02
C PRO A 33 -12.16 -2.48 7.88
N SER A 34 -12.97 -3.17 7.08
CA SER A 34 -13.92 -2.55 6.14
C SER A 34 -15.27 -2.36 6.84
N LEU A 35 -15.51 -1.14 7.33
CA LEU A 35 -16.69 -0.76 8.11
C LEU A 35 -17.85 -0.26 7.22
N THR A 36 -17.53 0.31 6.07
CA THR A 36 -18.51 0.84 5.12
C THR A 36 -18.21 0.38 3.70
N TRP A 37 -19.16 0.60 2.78
CA TRP A 37 -18.91 0.30 1.38
C TRP A 37 -17.89 1.25 0.75
N ALA A 38 -17.76 2.50 1.22
CA ALA A 38 -16.71 3.39 0.73
C ALA A 38 -15.30 2.84 0.99
N ASP A 39 -15.12 2.04 2.05
CA ASP A 39 -13.86 1.37 2.36
C ASP A 39 -13.44 0.42 1.24
N VAL A 40 -14.38 -0.28 0.60
CA VAL A 40 -14.09 -1.17 -0.53
C VAL A 40 -13.52 -0.38 -1.71
N GLY A 41 -14.09 0.80 -1.99
CA GLY A 41 -13.58 1.71 -3.01
C GLY A 41 -12.24 2.32 -2.63
N MET A 42 -12.06 2.68 -1.35
CA MET A 42 -10.83 3.27 -0.84
C MET A 42 -9.68 2.28 -0.80
N ILE A 43 -9.94 1.00 -0.52
CA ILE A 43 -8.99 -0.10 -0.68
C ILE A 43 -8.58 -0.19 -2.16
N GLY A 44 -9.56 -0.27 -3.07
CA GLY A 44 -9.26 -0.30 -4.50
C GLY A 44 -8.47 0.93 -4.97
N TRP A 45 -8.72 2.11 -4.43
CA TRP A 45 -7.97 3.30 -4.85
C TRP A 45 -6.60 3.41 -4.15
N LEU A 46 -6.55 3.57 -2.83
CA LEU A 46 -5.30 3.84 -2.12
C LEU A 46 -4.45 2.60 -1.91
N VAL A 47 -5.07 1.51 -1.45
CA VAL A 47 -4.32 0.30 -1.09
C VAL A 47 -3.79 -0.36 -2.35
N ASP A 48 -4.61 -0.58 -3.37
CA ASP A 48 -4.11 -1.13 -4.63
C ASP A 48 -3.16 -0.13 -5.31
N GLY A 49 -3.37 1.19 -5.17
CA GLY A 49 -2.46 2.21 -5.70
C GLY A 49 -1.05 2.09 -5.11
N ALA A 50 -0.94 1.98 -3.79
CA ALA A 50 0.32 1.76 -3.10
C ALA A 50 0.93 0.39 -3.46
N ALA A 51 0.10 -0.66 -3.58
CA ALA A 51 0.55 -1.98 -4.01
C ALA A 51 1.15 -1.92 -5.42
N ILE A 52 0.49 -1.27 -6.38
CA ILE A 52 0.95 -1.12 -7.77
C ILE A 52 2.29 -0.39 -7.83
N ARG A 53 2.52 0.65 -7.00
CA ARG A 53 3.82 1.34 -6.96
C ARG A 53 4.94 0.38 -6.55
N ASN A 54 4.74 -0.35 -5.45
CA ASN A 54 5.71 -1.34 -4.99
C ASN A 54 5.89 -2.50 -5.99
N GLN A 55 4.81 -3.01 -6.59
CA GLN A 55 4.86 -4.11 -7.55
C GLN A 55 5.51 -3.71 -8.88
N THR A 56 5.29 -2.49 -9.35
CA THR A 56 5.91 -1.98 -10.59
C THR A 56 7.43 -1.89 -10.44
N MET A 57 7.92 -1.49 -9.26
CA MET A 57 9.34 -1.59 -8.92
C MET A 57 9.80 -3.06 -8.97
N LEU A 58 9.05 -4.00 -8.36
CA LEU A 58 9.39 -5.43 -8.34
C LEU A 58 9.30 -6.12 -9.71
N ALA A 59 8.53 -5.57 -10.66
CA ALA A 59 8.50 -6.06 -12.04
C ALA A 59 9.87 -5.95 -12.72
N GLN A 60 10.77 -5.11 -12.20
CA GLN A 60 12.14 -4.95 -12.66
C GLN A 60 13.18 -5.70 -11.81
N CYS A 61 12.73 -6.57 -10.89
CA CYS A 61 13.64 -7.29 -10.00
C CYS A 61 14.52 -8.31 -10.75
N SER A 62 15.67 -8.63 -10.15
CA SER A 62 16.68 -9.53 -10.71
C SER A 62 16.25 -11.00 -10.82
N TYR A 63 15.21 -11.42 -10.08
CA TYR A 63 14.72 -12.80 -10.12
C TYR A 63 13.58 -12.98 -11.12
N GLY A 64 13.90 -13.61 -12.26
CA GLY A 64 13.00 -13.73 -13.42
C GLY A 64 11.59 -14.27 -13.14
N PRO A 65 11.39 -15.37 -12.38
CA PRO A 65 10.06 -15.85 -12.04
C PRO A 65 9.22 -14.82 -11.28
N TYR A 66 9.83 -14.06 -10.38
CA TYR A 66 9.14 -13.04 -9.60
C TYR A 66 8.81 -11.80 -10.45
N SER A 67 9.78 -11.29 -11.22
CA SER A 67 9.57 -10.19 -12.17
C SER A 67 8.42 -10.48 -13.15
N ARG A 68 8.39 -11.66 -13.79
CA ARG A 68 7.30 -12.03 -14.72
C ARG A 68 5.94 -12.13 -14.05
N ALA A 69 5.89 -12.62 -12.81
CA ALA A 69 4.66 -12.64 -12.04
C ALA A 69 4.15 -11.23 -11.74
N MET A 70 5.05 -10.31 -11.38
CA MET A 70 4.71 -8.89 -11.14
C MET A 70 4.23 -8.19 -12.40
N VAL A 71 4.86 -8.39 -13.56
CA VAL A 71 4.38 -7.80 -14.84
C VAL A 71 2.91 -8.14 -15.10
N ARG A 72 2.54 -9.42 -14.90
CA ARG A 72 1.15 -9.86 -15.09
C ARG A 72 0.22 -9.28 -14.03
N ILE A 73 0.62 -9.33 -12.77
CA ILE A 73 -0.17 -8.81 -11.64
C ILE A 73 -0.44 -7.30 -11.82
N CYS A 74 0.58 -6.50 -12.11
CA CYS A 74 0.43 -5.05 -12.34
C CYS A 74 -0.54 -4.75 -13.50
N ALA A 75 -0.49 -5.53 -14.58
CA ALA A 75 -1.38 -5.34 -15.73
C ALA A 75 -2.86 -5.56 -15.39
N GLU A 76 -3.14 -6.52 -14.51
CA GLU A 76 -4.50 -6.83 -14.04
C GLU A 76 -4.93 -5.85 -12.92
N GLU A 77 -4.08 -5.57 -11.94
CA GLU A 77 -4.40 -4.72 -10.77
C GLU A 77 -4.63 -3.26 -11.13
N THR A 78 -3.96 -2.72 -12.15
CA THR A 78 -4.18 -1.33 -12.61
C THR A 78 -5.64 -1.09 -13.01
N PHE A 79 -6.31 -2.11 -13.57
CA PHE A 79 -7.73 -2.01 -13.91
C PHE A 79 -8.59 -1.90 -12.65
N HIS A 80 -8.35 -2.76 -11.66
CA HIS A 80 -9.11 -2.76 -10.40
C HIS A 80 -8.90 -1.47 -9.60
N HIS A 81 -7.66 -0.96 -9.60
CA HIS A 81 -7.34 0.32 -8.98
C HIS A 81 -8.17 1.48 -9.54
N LYS A 82 -8.27 1.54 -10.87
CA LYS A 82 -9.13 2.52 -11.55
C LYS A 82 -10.60 2.38 -11.13
N GLN A 83 -11.12 1.16 -11.02
CA GLN A 83 -12.50 0.93 -10.60
C GLN A 83 -12.75 1.40 -9.15
N GLY A 84 -11.78 1.19 -8.24
CA GLY A 84 -11.83 1.72 -6.88
C GLY A 84 -11.90 3.25 -6.86
N LYS A 85 -11.03 3.90 -7.63
CA LYS A 85 -11.04 5.37 -7.81
C LYS A 85 -12.39 5.88 -8.31
N GLU A 86 -12.93 5.31 -9.39
CA GLU A 86 -14.23 5.71 -9.95
C GLU A 86 -15.36 5.58 -8.92
N MET A 87 -15.32 4.53 -8.09
CA MET A 87 -16.31 4.33 -7.04
C MET A 87 -16.24 5.39 -5.95
N VAL A 88 -15.03 5.73 -5.47
CA VAL A 88 -14.86 6.78 -4.45
C VAL A 88 -15.26 8.14 -5.00
N LEU A 89 -14.87 8.48 -6.23
CA LEU A 89 -15.25 9.75 -6.87
C LEU A 89 -16.77 9.88 -7.05
N LYS A 90 -17.46 8.77 -7.31
CA LYS A 90 -18.94 8.76 -7.35
C LYS A 90 -19.55 9.12 -5.99
N TYR A 91 -18.92 8.74 -4.89
CA TYR A 91 -19.38 9.07 -3.54
C TYR A 91 -18.99 10.48 -3.12
N ALA A 92 -17.78 10.92 -3.44
CA ALA A 92 -17.31 12.28 -3.23
C ALA A 92 -18.16 13.34 -3.96
N HIS A 93 -18.83 12.97 -5.06
CA HIS A 93 -19.78 13.84 -5.78
C HIS A 93 -21.25 13.45 -5.57
N GLY A 94 -21.52 12.60 -4.58
CA GLY A 94 -22.84 12.06 -4.29
C GLY A 94 -23.65 12.92 -3.30
N THR A 95 -24.56 12.27 -2.57
CA THR A 95 -25.30 12.90 -1.47
C THR A 95 -24.36 13.28 -0.31
N PRO A 96 -24.76 14.17 0.61
CA PRO A 96 -23.95 14.51 1.78
C PRO A 96 -23.47 13.29 2.57
N GLN A 97 -24.33 12.26 2.73
CA GLN A 97 -23.97 11.02 3.41
C GLN A 97 -22.92 10.19 2.64
N GLN A 98 -22.95 10.22 1.32
CA GLN A 98 -21.94 9.54 0.49
C GLN A 98 -20.60 10.27 0.55
N GLN A 99 -20.62 11.60 0.55
CA GLN A 99 -19.42 12.43 0.69
C GLN A 99 -18.75 12.18 2.04
N GLU A 100 -19.53 12.20 3.13
CA GLU A 100 -19.04 11.89 4.48
C GLU A 100 -18.45 10.48 4.56
N MET A 101 -19.12 9.49 3.96
CA MET A 101 -18.63 8.10 3.94
C MET A 101 -17.31 7.95 3.17
N ALA A 102 -17.16 8.64 2.03
CA ALA A 102 -15.91 8.65 1.26
C ALA A 102 -14.77 9.32 2.04
N GLN A 103 -15.06 10.45 2.70
CA GLN A 103 -14.10 11.18 3.51
C GLN A 103 -13.67 10.38 4.75
N ASP A 104 -14.60 9.72 5.44
CA ASP A 104 -14.29 8.86 6.59
C ASP A 104 -13.41 7.66 6.18
N ALA A 105 -13.70 7.04 5.04
CA ALA A 105 -12.85 5.98 4.50
C ALA A 105 -11.42 6.49 4.22
N LEU A 106 -11.27 7.67 3.61
CA LEU A 106 -9.96 8.29 3.39
C LEU A 106 -9.22 8.54 4.71
N ASN A 107 -9.93 9.08 5.70
CA ASN A 107 -9.37 9.38 7.03
C ASN A 107 -8.75 8.13 7.67
N ARG A 108 -9.40 6.98 7.53
CA ARG A 108 -8.95 5.71 8.12
C ARG A 108 -7.88 5.00 7.28
N TYR A 109 -7.90 5.12 5.96
CA TYR A 109 -7.02 4.34 5.07
C TYR A 109 -5.78 5.09 4.57
N TRP A 110 -5.69 6.41 4.69
CA TRP A 110 -4.53 7.20 4.23
C TRP A 110 -3.21 6.71 4.85
N TRP A 111 -3.08 6.83 6.17
CA TRP A 111 -1.85 6.46 6.88
C TRP A 111 -1.51 4.97 6.78
N PRO A 112 -2.47 4.03 6.91
CA PRO A 112 -2.20 2.62 6.68
C PRO A 112 -1.67 2.31 5.27
N SER A 113 -2.15 3.02 4.23
CA SER A 113 -1.67 2.84 2.87
C SER A 113 -0.21 3.29 2.71
N LEU A 114 0.18 4.38 3.38
CA LEU A 114 1.58 4.83 3.42
C LEU A 114 2.49 3.87 4.20
N MET A 115 1.99 3.33 5.32
CA MET A 115 2.69 2.33 6.13
C MET A 115 2.93 1.01 5.37
N MET A 116 2.06 0.67 4.42
CA MET A 116 2.20 -0.55 3.60
C MET A 116 3.49 -0.56 2.77
N LEU A 117 4.04 0.61 2.44
CA LEU A 117 5.27 0.75 1.67
C LEU A 117 6.54 0.46 2.50
N GLY A 118 6.37 0.11 3.78
CA GLY A 118 7.44 -0.32 4.68
C GLY A 118 7.94 0.79 5.59
N PRO A 119 8.83 0.44 6.54
CA PRO A 119 9.42 1.39 7.47
C PRO A 119 10.30 2.40 6.75
N HIS A 120 10.67 3.49 7.43
CA HIS A 120 11.69 4.42 6.97
C HIS A 120 12.98 3.69 6.59
N ASP A 121 13.74 4.24 5.64
CA ASP A 121 14.94 3.58 5.10
C ASP A 121 16.00 3.32 6.17
N SER A 122 16.09 4.18 7.19
CA SER A 122 16.96 3.99 8.36
C SER A 122 16.60 2.76 9.20
N ASP A 123 15.36 2.30 9.13
CA ASP A 123 14.81 1.20 9.93
C ASP A 123 14.47 -0.03 9.06
N SER A 124 14.98 -0.09 7.83
CA SER A 124 14.74 -1.18 6.89
C SER A 124 15.98 -2.08 6.73
N PRO A 125 16.17 -3.10 7.60
CA PRO A 125 17.39 -3.92 7.64
C PRO A 125 17.64 -4.71 6.34
N ASN A 126 16.58 -4.97 5.58
CA ASN A 126 16.66 -5.75 4.34
C ASN A 126 16.97 -4.88 3.11
N THR A 127 16.69 -3.57 3.14
CA THR A 127 16.84 -2.69 1.96
C THR A 127 18.24 -2.74 1.35
N PRO A 128 19.35 -2.61 2.12
CA PRO A 128 20.70 -2.61 1.54
C PRO A 128 21.03 -3.88 0.75
N GLN A 129 20.63 -5.04 1.27
CA GLN A 129 20.87 -6.33 0.63
C GLN A 129 19.97 -6.52 -0.60
N LEU A 130 18.68 -6.19 -0.48
CA LEU A 130 17.72 -6.33 -1.58
C LEU A 130 18.04 -5.40 -2.75
N VAL A 131 18.52 -4.18 -2.48
CA VAL A 131 19.00 -3.26 -3.53
C VAL A 131 20.26 -3.80 -4.18
N ARG A 132 21.25 -4.26 -3.40
CA ARG A 132 22.49 -4.85 -3.94
C ARG A 132 22.21 -6.05 -4.85
N TRP A 133 21.22 -6.86 -4.52
CA TRP A 133 20.81 -8.00 -5.34
C TRP A 133 19.89 -7.64 -6.50
N GLY A 134 19.50 -6.38 -6.64
CA GLY A 134 18.53 -5.94 -7.65
C GLY A 134 17.13 -6.50 -7.43
N ILE A 135 16.78 -6.92 -6.20
CA ILE A 135 15.42 -7.35 -5.85
C ILE A 135 14.52 -6.12 -5.68
N LYS A 136 15.02 -5.11 -4.96
CA LYS A 136 14.42 -3.77 -4.91
C LYS A 136 15.21 -2.83 -5.82
N THR A 137 14.53 -2.03 -6.63
CA THR A 137 15.17 -1.00 -7.46
C THR A 137 15.01 0.41 -6.90
N LYS A 138 14.16 0.57 -5.88
CA LYS A 138 13.92 1.80 -5.11
C LYS A 138 13.82 1.48 -3.62
N THR A 139 14.04 2.47 -2.77
CA THR A 139 13.89 2.37 -1.32
C THR A 139 12.43 2.49 -0.88
N ASN A 140 12.14 2.31 0.41
CA ASN A 140 10.75 2.39 0.89
C ASN A 140 10.27 3.84 0.84
N ASP A 141 11.14 4.79 1.21
CA ASP A 141 10.81 6.21 1.23
C ASP A 141 10.67 6.77 -0.19
N GLU A 142 11.50 6.34 -1.15
CA GLU A 142 11.36 6.71 -2.56
C GLU A 142 10.00 6.29 -3.13
N VAL A 143 9.59 5.03 -2.91
CA VAL A 143 8.30 4.52 -3.40
C VAL A 143 7.13 5.23 -2.71
N ARG A 144 7.27 5.56 -1.41
CA ARG A 144 6.25 6.33 -0.67
C ARG A 144 6.11 7.74 -1.19
N GLN A 145 7.23 8.41 -1.49
CA GLN A 145 7.22 9.76 -2.03
C GLN A 145 6.55 9.80 -3.41
N GLU A 146 6.84 8.83 -4.29
CA GLU A 146 6.19 8.70 -5.60
C GLU A 146 4.68 8.46 -5.46
N PHE A 147 4.28 7.57 -4.54
CA PHE A 147 2.87 7.32 -4.29
C PHE A 147 2.12 8.59 -3.83
N ILE A 148 2.70 9.36 -2.91
CA ILE A 148 2.11 10.62 -2.44
C ILE A 148 2.03 11.63 -3.57
N ALA A 149 3.11 11.79 -4.35
CA ALA A 149 3.18 12.77 -5.42
C ALA A 149 2.13 12.56 -6.51
N GLU A 150 1.78 11.30 -6.79
CA GLU A 150 0.72 10.97 -7.74
C GLU A 150 -0.67 11.04 -7.10
N THR A 151 -0.83 10.52 -5.87
CA THR A 151 -2.16 10.29 -5.28
C THR A 151 -2.74 11.54 -4.64
N ALA A 152 -1.91 12.39 -4.02
CA ALA A 152 -2.40 13.59 -3.33
C ALA A 152 -3.12 14.57 -4.28
N PRO A 153 -2.57 14.94 -5.45
CA PRO A 153 -3.29 15.77 -6.42
C PRO A 153 -4.63 15.17 -6.85
N GLU A 154 -4.70 13.85 -7.03
CA GLU A 154 -5.93 13.19 -7.47
C GLU A 154 -7.03 13.22 -6.40
N LEU A 155 -6.67 12.99 -5.14
CA LEU A 155 -7.60 13.07 -4.01
C LEU A 155 -8.14 14.50 -3.84
N ILE A 156 -7.25 15.50 -3.91
CA ILE A 156 -7.61 16.92 -3.81
C ILE A 156 -8.52 17.32 -4.98
N ALA A 157 -8.17 16.94 -6.21
CA ALA A 157 -9.01 17.18 -7.38
C ALA A 157 -10.36 16.45 -7.31
N GLY A 158 -10.42 15.32 -6.59
CA GLY A 158 -11.65 14.59 -6.29
C GLY A 158 -12.51 15.19 -5.18
N GLY A 159 -12.13 16.35 -4.62
CA GLY A 159 -12.89 17.04 -3.58
C GLY A 159 -12.73 16.44 -2.18
N LEU A 160 -11.72 15.60 -1.96
CA LEU A 160 -11.43 14.98 -0.66
C LEU A 160 -10.33 15.75 0.08
N ASN A 161 -10.41 15.73 1.41
CA ASN A 161 -9.41 16.33 2.29
C ASN A 161 -8.50 15.24 2.86
N ILE A 162 -7.21 15.30 2.56
CA ILE A 162 -6.26 14.29 3.06
C ILE A 162 -6.04 14.52 4.57
N PRO A 163 -6.09 13.48 5.43
CA PRO A 163 -5.97 13.59 6.88
C PRO A 163 -4.52 13.80 7.34
N ASP A 164 -3.84 14.78 6.74
CA ASP A 164 -2.47 15.15 7.01
C ASP A 164 -2.33 16.68 6.97
N PRO A 165 -2.39 17.36 8.13
CA PRO A 165 -2.29 18.82 8.22
C PRO A 165 -0.96 19.40 7.73
N ASP A 166 0.10 18.59 7.70
CA ASP A 166 1.43 19.01 7.25
C ASP A 166 1.63 18.79 5.75
N LEU A 167 0.68 18.13 5.08
CA LEU A 167 0.74 17.84 3.66
C LEU A 167 0.72 19.13 2.84
N ARG A 168 1.78 19.34 2.05
CA ARG A 168 1.90 20.49 1.16
C ARG A 168 2.80 20.19 -0.01
N TYR A 169 2.48 20.79 -1.15
CA TYR A 169 3.39 20.82 -2.29
C TYR A 169 4.37 22.00 -2.14
N ASP A 170 5.65 21.75 -2.41
CA ASP A 170 6.72 22.75 -2.39
C ASP A 170 7.21 23.00 -3.81
N ASP A 171 6.78 24.13 -4.38
CA ASP A 171 7.14 24.56 -5.74
C ASP A 171 8.65 24.71 -5.95
N SER A 172 9.43 24.93 -4.88
CA SER A 172 10.89 25.13 -5.00
C SER A 172 11.66 23.82 -5.17
N THR A 173 11.09 22.72 -4.70
CA THR A 173 11.69 21.38 -4.74
C THR A 173 10.89 20.40 -5.62
N ASP A 174 9.78 20.84 -6.22
CA ASP A 174 8.86 20.01 -7.00
C ASP A 174 8.46 18.72 -6.25
N THR A 175 8.20 18.86 -4.94
CA THR A 175 8.02 17.73 -4.03
C THR A 175 6.86 17.96 -3.07
N TRP A 176 6.14 16.87 -2.75
CA TRP A 176 5.14 16.86 -1.69
C TRP A 176 5.80 16.54 -0.34
N HIS A 177 5.62 17.41 0.65
CA HIS A 177 5.97 17.13 2.04
C HIS A 177 4.75 16.54 2.75
N HIS A 178 4.94 15.55 3.61
CA HIS A 178 3.90 14.91 4.40
C HIS A 178 4.24 14.92 5.90
N GLY A 179 3.24 14.79 6.75
CA GLY A 179 3.40 14.69 8.20
C GLY A 179 4.04 13.37 8.66
N PRO A 180 4.43 13.28 9.95
CA PRO A 180 5.07 12.08 10.47
C PRO A 180 4.12 10.88 10.48
N ILE A 181 4.61 9.74 10.00
CA ILE A 181 3.90 8.46 10.10
C ILE A 181 3.99 7.95 11.55
N ASN A 182 2.88 7.42 12.07
CA ASN A 182 2.84 6.74 13.36
C ASN A 182 3.56 5.37 13.29
N TRP A 183 4.88 5.37 13.44
CA TRP A 183 5.69 4.16 13.38
C TRP A 183 5.42 3.19 14.55
N ASP A 184 4.96 3.69 15.69
CA ASP A 184 4.56 2.84 16.82
C ASP A 184 3.36 1.97 16.45
N GLU A 185 2.34 2.56 15.83
CA GLU A 185 1.19 1.82 15.28
C GLU A 185 1.62 0.81 14.23
N PHE A 186 2.46 1.21 13.27
CA PHE A 186 3.00 0.31 12.25
C PHE A 186 3.62 -0.94 12.88
N TRP A 187 4.49 -0.77 13.88
CA TRP A 187 5.15 -1.90 14.54
C TRP A 187 4.21 -2.73 15.42
N GLN A 188 3.17 -2.15 16.01
CA GLN A 188 2.13 -2.93 16.70
C GLN A 188 1.39 -3.85 15.73
N VAL A 189 0.93 -3.32 14.59
CA VAL A 189 0.22 -4.09 13.57
C VAL A 189 1.10 -5.20 13.00
N VAL A 190 2.36 -4.91 12.67
CA VAL A 190 3.33 -5.89 12.16
C VAL A 190 3.63 -7.01 13.16
N ARG A 191 3.47 -6.75 14.46
CA ARG A 191 3.69 -7.73 15.55
C ARG A 191 2.43 -8.50 15.95
N GLY A 192 1.30 -8.28 15.28
CA GLY A 192 0.05 -8.99 15.57
C GLY A 192 -0.90 -8.28 16.54
N ASN A 193 -0.63 -7.02 16.88
CA ASN A 193 -1.41 -6.24 17.85
C ASN A 193 -2.26 -5.14 17.19
N GLY A 194 -2.60 -5.31 15.91
CA GLY A 194 -3.47 -4.39 15.16
C GLY A 194 -4.96 -4.78 15.24
N PRO A 195 -5.83 -3.97 14.63
CA PRO A 195 -7.28 -4.05 14.83
C PRO A 195 -7.94 -5.36 14.42
N CYS A 196 -7.40 -6.05 13.41
CA CYS A 196 -7.97 -7.29 12.89
C CYS A 196 -6.94 -8.43 12.80
N ASN A 197 -5.80 -8.34 13.48
CA ASN A 197 -4.76 -9.38 13.37
C ASN A 197 -5.23 -10.74 13.90
N ALA A 198 -6.04 -10.77 14.95
CA ALA A 198 -6.53 -12.03 15.53
C ALA A 198 -7.66 -12.66 14.69
N GLU A 199 -8.44 -11.84 14.00
CA GLU A 199 -9.54 -12.24 13.12
C GLU A 199 -9.08 -12.67 11.71
N ARG A 200 -7.81 -12.48 11.36
CA ARG A 200 -7.23 -12.80 10.04
C ARG A 200 -6.35 -14.04 10.12
#